data_AF-A0A2M7ARF9-F1
#
_entry.id   AF-A0A2M7ARF9-F1
#
_cell.length_a   1.000
_cell.length_b   1.000
_cell.length_c   1.000
_cell.angle_alpha   90.00
_cell.angle_beta   90.00
_cell.angle_gamma   90.00
#
_symmetry.space_group_name_H-M   'P 1'
#
loop_
_entity.id
_entity.type
_entity.pdbx_description
1 polymer ?
#
loop_
_entity_poly.entity_id
_entity_poly.type
_entity_poly.pdbx_seq_one_letter_code
_entity_poly.pdbx_strand_id
1 'polypeptide(L)'
;MGEVGRQNVHQVAKMTGEKQDKYREWVWRMGWQEMKILKPDLVIVLFVDPEVCRQNILNKQKRKYTDGKNMDQAEEDFNHQMRAAEEYRRMINENPGWWVGVECCQNGKMLPPEEIFKMVWEKVERKN
;
A
#
# COMPACT_ATOMS: atom_id res chain seq x y z
N MET A 1 6.45 10.32 8.30
CA MET A 1 5.57 9.42 9.07
C MET A 1 4.91 8.32 8.21
N GLY A 2 4.53 8.60 6.95
CA GLY A 2 4.03 7.56 6.02
C GLY A 2 5.06 6.51 5.55
N GLU A 3 6.35 6.83 5.58
CA GLU A 3 7.41 5.91 5.13
C GLU A 3 7.61 4.70 6.06
N VAL A 4 7.42 4.85 7.37
CA VAL A 4 7.60 3.75 8.33
C VAL A 4 6.53 2.68 8.16
N GLY A 5 5.27 3.09 7.97
CA GLY A 5 4.18 2.16 7.68
C GLY A 5 4.39 1.41 6.36
N ARG A 6 4.81 2.13 5.32
CA ARG A 6 5.13 1.53 4.02
C ARG A 6 6.30 0.55 4.10
N GLN A 7 7.38 0.90 4.80
CA GLN A 7 8.55 0.02 4.98
C GLN A 7 8.15 -1.26 5.72
N ASN A 8 7.41 -1.15 6.81
CA ASN A 8 6.97 -2.30 7.59
C ASN A 8 6.09 -3.25 6.76
N VAL A 9 5.13 -2.72 5.99
CA VAL A 9 4.25 -3.53 5.14
C VAL A 9 5.05 -4.25 4.03
N HIS A 10 5.99 -3.57 3.37
CA HIS A 10 6.82 -4.22 2.35
C HIS A 10 7.77 -5.29 2.92
N GLN A 11 8.28 -5.12 4.15
CA GLN A 11 9.13 -6.14 4.78
C GLN A 11 8.30 -7.34 5.25
N VAL A 12 7.09 -7.12 5.77
CA VAL A 12 6.16 -8.20 6.13
C VAL A 12 5.74 -9.01 4.88
N ALA A 13 5.49 -8.35 3.74
CA ALA A 13 5.08 -9.02 2.49
C ALA A 13 6.15 -9.93 1.87
N LYS A 14 7.42 -9.84 2.31
CA LYS A 14 8.51 -10.74 1.89
C LYS A 14 8.50 -12.08 2.61
N MET A 15 7.77 -12.21 3.72
CA MET A 15 7.68 -13.43 4.53
C MET A 15 6.32 -14.10 4.33
N THR A 16 6.25 -15.43 4.52
CA THR A 16 5.01 -16.21 4.40
C THR A 16 4.81 -17.13 5.61
N GLY A 17 3.55 -17.48 5.90
CA GLY A 17 3.18 -18.43 6.96
C GLY A 17 3.36 -17.86 8.38
N GLU A 18 3.47 -18.74 9.38
CA GLU A 18 3.51 -18.37 10.81
C GLU A 18 4.65 -17.39 11.19
N LYS A 19 5.74 -17.39 10.40
CA LYS A 19 6.87 -16.45 10.57
C LYS A 19 6.48 -15.02 10.22
N GLN A 20 5.55 -14.84 9.28
CA GLN A 20 5.07 -13.54 8.85
C GLN A 20 4.32 -12.83 9.97
N ASP A 21 3.43 -13.54 10.68
CA ASP A 21 2.65 -12.98 11.78
C ASP A 21 3.54 -12.59 12.96
N LYS A 22 4.48 -13.45 13.35
CA LYS A 22 5.46 -13.14 14.42
C LYS A 22 6.34 -11.93 14.07
N TYR A 23 6.78 -11.83 12.82
CA TYR A 23 7.58 -10.68 12.36
C TYR A 23 6.74 -9.39 12.31
N ARG A 24 5.48 -9.47 11.88
CA ARG A 24 4.52 -8.36 11.90
C ARG A 24 4.39 -7.82 13.32
N GLU A 25 4.06 -8.66 14.30
CA GLU A 25 3.91 -8.23 15.69
C GLU A 25 5.19 -7.58 16.22
N TRP A 26 6.34 -8.18 15.93
CA TRP A 26 7.63 -7.67 16.37
C TRP A 26 7.95 -6.28 15.78
N VAL A 27 7.81 -6.11 14.45
CA VAL A 27 8.22 -4.85 13.79
C VAL A 27 7.35 -3.67 14.25
N TRP A 28 6.06 -3.91 14.47
CA TRP A 28 5.15 -2.89 14.97
C TRP A 28 5.41 -2.56 16.44
N ARG A 29 5.62 -3.59 17.29
CA ARG A 29 5.96 -3.40 18.71
C ARG A 29 7.27 -2.61 18.87
N MET A 30 8.31 -2.98 18.12
CA MET A 30 9.59 -2.27 18.12
C MET A 30 9.44 -0.80 17.74
N GLY A 31 8.68 -0.50 16.67
CA GLY A 31 8.47 0.87 16.23
C GLY A 31 7.78 1.75 17.28
N TRP A 32 6.70 1.26 17.89
CA TRP A 32 5.90 2.06 18.82
C TRP A 32 6.49 2.12 20.23
N GLN A 33 6.97 1.00 20.76
CA GLN A 33 7.38 0.90 22.17
C GLN A 33 8.86 1.26 22.36
N GLU A 34 9.74 0.71 21.53
CA GLU A 34 11.19 0.89 21.71
C GLU A 34 11.68 2.18 21.04
N MET A 35 11.21 2.46 19.82
CA MET A 35 11.64 3.64 19.06
C MET A 35 10.76 4.88 19.30
N LYS A 36 9.72 4.76 20.13
CA LYS A 36 8.75 5.83 20.45
C LYS A 36 8.19 6.55 19.22
N ILE A 37 8.07 5.85 18.09
CA ILE A 37 7.45 6.41 16.90
C ILE A 37 5.97 6.59 17.21
N LEU A 38 5.50 7.83 17.07
CA LEU A 38 4.09 8.16 17.32
C LEU A 38 3.20 7.25 16.48
N LYS A 39 2.30 6.55 17.18
CA LYS A 39 1.26 5.74 16.53
C LYS A 39 0.30 6.72 15.84
N PRO A 40 0.09 6.61 14.51
CA PRO A 40 -0.83 7.50 13.82
C PRO A 40 -2.25 7.26 14.33
N ASP A 41 -3.03 8.32 14.47
CA ASP A 41 -4.44 8.17 14.89
C ASP A 41 -5.31 7.59 13.78
N LEU A 42 -4.93 7.75 12.51
CA LEU A 42 -5.63 7.23 11.33
C LEU A 42 -4.62 6.87 10.23
N VAL A 43 -4.84 5.75 9.56
CA VAL A 43 -4.10 5.34 8.37
C VAL A 43 -5.07 5.21 7.21
N ILE A 44 -4.87 6.03 6.17
CA ILE A 44 -5.65 5.95 4.93
C ILE A 44 -4.81 5.25 3.87
N VAL A 45 -5.35 4.15 3.33
CA VAL A 45 -4.73 3.38 2.26
C VAL A 45 -5.44 3.71 0.95
N LEU A 46 -4.69 4.18 -0.03
CA LEU A 46 -5.18 4.43 -1.38
C LEU A 46 -4.95 3.19 -2.24
N PHE A 47 -6.01 2.44 -2.54
CA PHE A 47 -5.94 1.28 -3.41
C PHE A 47 -6.01 1.69 -4.87
N VAL A 48 -4.97 1.32 -5.61
CA VAL A 48 -4.94 1.45 -7.06
C VAL A 48 -4.83 0.04 -7.61
N ASP A 49 -5.68 -0.27 -8.59
CA ASP A 49 -5.64 -1.56 -9.27
C ASP A 49 -4.23 -1.81 -9.85
N PRO A 50 -3.58 -2.94 -9.53
CA PRO A 50 -2.27 -3.29 -10.08
C PRO A 50 -2.19 -3.20 -11.61
N GLU A 51 -3.27 -3.51 -12.33
CA GLU A 51 -3.33 -3.40 -13.78
C GLU A 51 -3.33 -1.94 -14.25
N VAL A 52 -4.04 -1.06 -13.53
CA VAL A 52 -4.00 0.40 -13.78
C VAL A 52 -2.61 0.97 -13.48
N CYS A 53 -1.96 0.49 -12.40
CA CYS A 53 -0.56 0.83 -12.09
C CYS A 53 0.37 0.40 -13.23
N ARG A 54 0.23 -0.84 -13.73
CA ARG A 54 1.02 -1.37 -14.84
C ARG A 54 0.83 -0.54 -16.11
N GLN A 55 -0.40 -0.21 -16.47
CA GLN A 55 -0.71 0.64 -17.62
C GLN A 55 -0.09 2.04 -17.46
N ASN A 56 -0.18 2.65 -16.28
CA ASN A 56 0.42 3.96 -16.00
C ASN A 56 1.96 3.94 -16.08
N ILE A 57 2.61 2.84 -15.68
CA ILE A 57 4.06 2.66 -15.79
C ILE A 57 4.47 2.50 -17.26
N LEU A 58 3.74 1.67 -18.02
CA LEU A 58 3.97 1.47 -19.46
C LEU A 58 3.79 2.78 -20.24
N ASN A 59 2.75 3.55 -19.92
CA ASN A 59 2.49 4.86 -20.53
C ASN A 59 3.57 5.91 -20.19
N LYS A 60 4.26 5.76 -19.04
CA LYS A 60 5.35 6.66 -18.61
C LYS A 60 6.71 6.35 -19.27
N GLN A 61 6.87 5.24 -20.00
CA GLN A 61 8.17 4.85 -20.57
C GLN A 61 8.11 4.45 -22.06
N LYS A 62 8.30 5.44 -22.92
CA LYS A 62 9.34 5.35 -23.97
C LYS A 62 10.63 5.97 -23.40
N ARG A 63 11.29 5.31 -22.44
CA ARG A 63 12.63 5.72 -22.01
C ARG A 63 13.65 4.99 -22.88
N LYS A 64 14.46 5.77 -23.61
CA LYS A 64 15.38 5.35 -24.68
C LYS A 64 16.59 4.50 -24.24
N TYR A 65 16.63 3.99 -23.00
CA TYR A 65 17.87 3.45 -22.40
C TYR A 65 17.76 2.06 -21.73
N THR A 66 16.58 1.43 -21.70
CA THR A 66 16.46 0.09 -21.11
C THR A 66 16.48 -0.98 -22.19
N ASP A 67 17.69 -1.44 -22.53
CA ASP A 67 17.93 -2.60 -23.40
C ASP A 67 17.44 -3.89 -22.73
N GLY A 68 16.27 -4.37 -23.16
CA GLY A 68 15.93 -5.80 -23.23
C GLY A 68 15.76 -6.63 -21.95
N LYS A 69 16.04 -6.12 -20.75
CA LYS A 69 16.00 -6.90 -19.48
C LYS A 69 14.75 -6.68 -18.59
N ASN A 70 13.72 -6.02 -19.11
CA ASN A 70 12.66 -5.39 -18.29
C ASN A 70 11.46 -6.26 -17.88
N MET A 71 11.25 -7.46 -18.43
CA MET A 71 10.01 -8.22 -18.17
C MET A 71 10.02 -8.91 -16.81
N ASP A 72 11.05 -9.70 -16.49
CA ASP A 72 11.09 -10.48 -15.24
C ASP A 72 11.06 -9.58 -13.99
N GLN A 73 11.76 -8.44 -14.02
CA GLN A 73 11.74 -7.47 -12.91
C GLN A 73 10.38 -6.78 -12.77
N ALA A 74 9.69 -6.52 -13.89
CA ALA A 74 8.34 -5.95 -13.86
C ALA A 74 7.32 -6.96 -13.33
N GLU A 75 7.48 -8.25 -13.63
CA GLU A 75 6.63 -9.32 -13.10
C GLU A 75 6.88 -9.58 -11.60
N GLU A 76 8.14 -9.54 -11.15
CA GLU A 76 8.48 -9.65 -9.74
C GLU A 76 7.92 -8.47 -8.93
N ASP A 77 8.04 -7.24 -9.44
CA ASP A 77 7.45 -6.04 -8.84
C ASP A 77 5.91 -6.13 -8.82
N PHE A 78 5.29 -6.66 -9.88
CA PHE A 78 3.84 -6.87 -9.93
C PHE A 78 3.35 -7.86 -8.85
N ASN A 79 4.00 -9.01 -8.72
CA ASN A 79 3.67 -10.00 -7.69
C ASN A 79 3.91 -9.47 -6.27
N HIS A 80 4.94 -8.63 -6.09
CA HIS A 80 5.18 -7.93 -4.83
C HIS A 80 4.09 -6.89 -4.52
N GLN A 81 3.66 -6.12 -5.51
CA GLN A 81 2.58 -5.14 -5.38
C GLN A 81 1.24 -5.81 -5.02
N MET A 82 0.93 -6.96 -5.62
CA MET A 82 -0.23 -7.75 -5.25
C MET A 82 -0.21 -8.20 -3.79
N ARG A 83 0.90 -8.81 -3.34
CA ARG A 83 1.06 -9.23 -1.93
C ARG A 83 0.97 -8.05 -0.96
N ALA A 84 1.56 -6.91 -1.31
CA ALA A 84 1.44 -5.71 -0.50
C ALA A 84 -0.02 -5.23 -0.41
N ALA A 85 -0.78 -5.26 -1.51
CA ALA A 85 -2.19 -4.89 -1.53
C ALA A 85 -3.04 -5.82 -0.64
N GLU A 86 -2.78 -7.13 -0.66
CA GLU A 86 -3.43 -8.11 0.22
C GLU A 86 -3.14 -7.80 1.70
N GLU A 87 -1.90 -7.49 2.04
CA GLU A 87 -1.53 -7.12 3.41
C GLU A 87 -2.21 -5.83 3.88
N TYR A 88 -2.32 -4.82 3.01
CA TYR A 88 -3.08 -3.61 3.33
C TYR A 88 -4.57 -3.91 3.57
N ARG A 89 -5.18 -4.78 2.76
CA ARG A 89 -6.57 -5.22 2.97
C ARG A 89 -6.73 -5.95 4.30
N ARG A 90 -5.79 -6.82 4.65
CA ARG A 90 -5.75 -7.49 5.95
C ARG A 90 -5.67 -6.48 7.10
N MET A 91 -4.78 -5.50 7.02
CA MET A 91 -4.65 -4.45 8.05
C MET A 91 -5.94 -3.64 8.25
N ILE A 92 -6.65 -3.31 7.16
CA ILE A 92 -7.95 -2.61 7.21
C ILE A 92 -9.01 -3.46 7.91
N ASN A 93 -9.08 -4.75 7.57
CA ASN A 93 -10.05 -5.68 8.16
C ASN A 93 -9.77 -5.94 9.65
N GLU A 94 -8.50 -6.07 10.04
CA GLU A 94 -8.08 -6.35 11.42
C GLU A 94 -8.14 -5.10 12.32
N ASN A 95 -8.15 -3.89 11.74
CA ASN A 95 -8.09 -2.62 12.49
C ASN A 95 -9.19 -1.64 12.04
N PRO A 96 -10.48 -2.02 12.10
CA PRO A 96 -11.57 -1.18 11.63
C PRO A 96 -11.61 0.16 12.39
N GLY A 97 -11.81 1.25 11.65
CA GLY A 97 -11.84 2.62 12.21
C GLY A 97 -10.45 3.26 12.42
N TRP A 98 -9.38 2.46 12.47
CA TRP A 98 -8.01 2.96 12.52
C TRP A 98 -7.31 2.90 11.15
N TRP A 99 -7.52 1.83 10.38
CA TRP A 99 -7.08 1.70 9.00
C TRP A 99 -8.27 1.75 8.06
N VAL A 100 -8.21 2.61 7.04
CA VAL A 100 -9.33 2.87 6.13
C VAL A 100 -8.85 2.81 4.68
N GLY A 101 -9.52 1.99 3.87
CA GLY A 101 -9.28 1.91 2.44
C GLY A 101 -10.08 2.94 1.63
N VAL A 102 -9.46 3.49 0.60
CA VAL A 102 -10.08 4.29 -0.45
C VAL A 102 -9.74 3.64 -1.79
N GLU A 103 -10.75 3.15 -2.49
CA GLU A 103 -10.59 2.60 -3.84
C GLU A 103 -10.46 3.76 -4.84
N CYS A 104 -9.27 3.94 -5.40
CA CYS A 104 -8.95 5.02 -6.33
C CYS A 104 -9.21 4.65 -7.80
N CYS A 105 -9.74 3.45 -8.04
CA CYS A 105 -10.01 2.95 -9.38
C CYS A 105 -11.46 2.51 -9.51
N GLN A 106 -12.09 2.84 -10.64
CA GLN A 106 -13.42 2.39 -11.00
C GLN A 106 -13.43 1.98 -12.47
N ASN A 107 -14.05 0.83 -12.78
CA ASN A 107 -14.15 0.30 -14.15
C ASN A 107 -12.78 0.21 -14.87
N GLY A 108 -11.75 -0.22 -14.15
CA GLY A 108 -10.38 -0.36 -14.68
C GLY A 108 -9.70 0.96 -15.02
N LYS A 109 -10.17 2.10 -14.48
CA LYS A 109 -9.56 3.42 -14.67
C LYS A 109 -9.35 4.13 -13.34
N MET A 110 -8.31 4.96 -13.29
CA MET A 110 -8.04 5.83 -12.16
C MET A 110 -9.14 6.91 -12.06
N LEU A 111 -9.67 7.13 -10.86
CA LEU A 111 -10.60 8.23 -10.59
C LEU A 111 -9.88 9.59 -10.68
N PRO A 112 -10.58 10.68 -10.97
CA PRO A 112 -9.99 12.02 -10.91
C PRO A 112 -9.43 12.32 -9.50
N PRO A 113 -8.31 13.06 -9.39
CA PRO A 113 -7.74 13.45 -8.10
C PRO A 113 -8.74 14.17 -7.18
N GLU A 114 -9.66 14.97 -7.74
CA GLU A 114 -10.68 15.70 -7.00
C GLU A 114 -11.69 14.75 -6.34
N GLU A 115 -12.04 13.65 -7.01
CA GLU A 115 -12.94 12.64 -6.48
C GLU A 115 -12.28 11.83 -5.37
N ILE A 116 -11.03 11.42 -5.58
CA ILE A 116 -10.22 10.74 -4.55
C ILE A 116 -10.06 11.64 -3.32
N PHE A 117 -9.77 12.93 -3.55
CA PHE A 117 -9.64 13.91 -2.46
C PHE A 117 -10.94 13.98 -1.64
N LYS A 118 -12.09 14.06 -2.30
CA LYS A 118 -13.39 14.05 -1.63
C LYS A 118 -13.59 12.78 -0.79
N MET A 119 -13.30 11.61 -1.36
CA MET A 119 -13.41 10.33 -0.63
C MET A 119 -12.51 10.28 0.59
N VAL A 120 -11.26 10.75 0.47
CA VAL A 120 -10.30 10.85 1.59
C VAL A 120 -10.85 11.80 2.67
N TRP A 121 -11.32 12.97 2.26
CA TRP A 121 -11.84 14.00 3.18
C TRP A 121 -13.03 13.48 4.00
N GLU A 122 -13.97 12.79 3.36
CA GLU A 122 -15.11 12.15 4.04
C GLU A 122 -14.68 11.15 5.13
N LYS A 123 -13.54 10.45 4.95
CA LYS A 123 -13.00 9.54 5.98
C LYS A 123 -12.34 10.27 7.13
N VAL A 124 -11.70 11.41 6.85
CA VAL A 124 -11.08 12.25 7.88
C VAL A 124 -12.15 12.92 8.74
N GLU A 125 -13.19 13.49 8.14
CA GLU A 125 -14.26 14.18 8.87
C GLU A 125 -15.03 13.26 9.82
N ARG A 126 -15.28 11.99 9.44
CA ARG A 126 -15.98 11.02 10.31
C ARG A 126 -15.23 10.66 11.59
N LYS A 127 -13.96 11.04 11.70
CA LYS A 127 -13.12 10.74 12.86
C LYS A 127 -12.99 11.91 13.84
N ASN A 128 -13.39 13.11 13.42
CA ASN A 128 -13.50 14.31 14.27
C ASN A 128 -14.91 14.42 14.85
#